data_AF-A0A7L7KRQ4-F1
#
_entry.id   AF-A0A7L7KRQ4-F1
#
_cell.length_a   1.000
_cell.length_b   1.000
_cell.length_c   1.000
_cell.angle_alpha   90.00
_cell.angle_beta   90.00
_cell.angle_gamma   90.00
#
_symmetry.space_group_name_H-M   'P 1'
#
loop_
_entity.id
_entity.type
_entity.pdbx_description
1 polymer ?
#
loop_
_entity_poly.entity_id
_entity_poly.type
_entity_poly.pdbx_seq_one_letter_code
_entity_poly.pdbx_strand_id
1 'polypeptide(L)'
;MNINLQIHKKHSQVILGITLRYARLKANLSLRDLSELANISHTFIANIETGKVVANSETLRDLFAILHIEYRDDETLISEFTERYNRVFNNLYMDRLERTLDDISILEAEEEKYLNSIVIIDYSLLRFLHAAISDSMTSYLRQNLDLLKRVSSLLSEEQQQVKFLIFGIDAYNHGDYKRGYEMLLQARKIGNASIDPLINDYVIRCEVKMFMFMDAQQLADQTIDELEADINYMRAMKVRLSIAYSHMLLHKYDAVDLYLDKVCHYGTEFNELSLLDQCHSIRAVSYLLQKRYQDVERTVNLVVHDNPISLIVKMDVAAYQGNIDRVREMYQHAMQDVILVHHKRDQMFFTLVAHTLQAYVLEETVYVAKLEELIDFTKAHMDLELLMFAYDLLIVYYRQSRHYKQALELSEQARGIRSFGQLNS
;
A
#
# COMPACT_ATOMS: atom_id res chain seq x y z
N MET A 1 -4.57 22.48 -6.79
CA MET A 1 -3.33 22.59 -7.60
C MET A 1 -3.21 21.37 -8.50
N ASN A 2 -2.57 21.45 -9.69
CA ASN A 2 -2.30 20.28 -10.54
C ASN A 2 -0.79 19.96 -10.47
N ILE A 3 -0.46 18.72 -10.11
CA ILE A 3 0.90 18.19 -10.16
C ILE A 3 1.21 17.83 -11.61
N ASN A 4 2.23 18.47 -12.18
CA ASN A 4 2.72 18.16 -13.51
C ASN A 4 4.12 17.55 -13.39
N LEU A 5 4.19 16.24 -13.57
CA LEU A 5 5.42 15.49 -13.57
C LEU A 5 6.02 15.46 -14.97
N GLN A 6 7.34 15.53 -15.04
CA GLN A 6 8.06 15.47 -16.31
C GLN A 6 8.33 14.02 -16.70
N ILE A 7 8.17 13.71 -17.99
CA ILE A 7 8.55 12.41 -18.54
C ILE A 7 10.07 12.38 -18.78
N HIS A 8 10.76 11.46 -18.12
CA HIS A 8 12.23 11.39 -18.16
C HIS A 8 12.70 10.31 -19.14
N LYS A 9 13.20 10.76 -20.28
CA LYS A 9 13.54 9.93 -21.44
C LYS A 9 14.99 9.42 -21.46
N LYS A 10 15.89 10.08 -20.72
CA LYS A 10 17.35 9.96 -20.86
C LYS A 10 17.86 8.52 -20.76
N HIS A 11 17.25 7.72 -19.90
CA HIS A 11 17.69 6.35 -19.63
C HIS A 11 16.73 5.29 -20.17
N SER A 12 15.61 5.69 -20.77
CA SER A 12 14.67 4.77 -21.43
C SER A 12 15.35 3.95 -22.52
N GLN A 13 16.28 4.56 -23.26
CA GLN A 13 17.06 3.86 -24.31
C GLN A 13 17.93 2.72 -23.76
N VAL A 14 18.42 2.83 -22.52
CA VAL A 14 19.19 1.76 -21.87
C VAL A 14 18.29 0.57 -21.57
N ILE A 15 17.09 0.83 -21.04
CA ILE A 15 16.11 -0.21 -20.72
C ILE A 15 15.57 -0.86 -21.99
N LEU A 16 15.33 -0.07 -23.04
CA LEU A 16 14.95 -0.59 -24.36
C LEU A 16 16.02 -1.54 -24.93
N GLY A 17 17.31 -1.31 -24.66
CA GLY A 17 18.36 -2.27 -24.99
C GLY A 17 18.18 -3.61 -24.27
N ILE A 18 17.81 -3.60 -23.00
CA ILE A 18 17.51 -4.82 -22.23
C ILE A 18 16.26 -5.52 -22.80
N THR A 19 15.22 -4.75 -23.15
CA THR A 19 14.01 -5.26 -23.81
C THR A 19 14.34 -5.90 -25.16
N LEU A 20 15.22 -5.27 -25.94
CA LEU A 20 15.71 -5.80 -27.22
C LEU A 20 16.37 -7.16 -27.04
N ARG A 21 17.22 -7.32 -26.00
CA ARG A 21 17.84 -8.61 -25.68
C ARG A 21 16.81 -9.69 -25.41
N TYR A 22 15.79 -9.36 -24.62
CA TYR A 22 14.73 -10.31 -24.29
C TYR A 22 13.95 -10.71 -25.55
N ALA A 23 13.57 -9.74 -26.38
CA ALA A 23 12.87 -9.98 -27.64
C ALA A 23 13.70 -10.82 -28.61
N ARG A 24 15.01 -10.54 -28.75
CA ARG A 24 15.92 -11.32 -29.60
C ARG A 24 16.00 -12.77 -29.16
N LEU A 25 16.16 -13.01 -27.85
CA LEU A 25 16.20 -14.36 -27.30
C LEU A 25 14.86 -15.10 -27.49
N LYS A 26 13.73 -14.41 -27.35
CA LYS A 26 12.39 -14.96 -27.61
C LYS A 26 12.20 -15.33 -29.09
N ALA A 27 12.81 -14.58 -30.00
CA ALA A 27 12.83 -14.87 -31.44
C ALA A 27 13.83 -15.97 -31.83
N ASN A 28 14.54 -16.59 -30.86
CA ASN A 28 15.61 -17.56 -31.09
C ASN A 28 16.75 -17.06 -31.99
N LEU A 29 17.00 -15.75 -32.00
CA LEU A 29 18.08 -15.15 -32.78
C LEU A 29 19.36 -15.05 -31.95
N SER A 30 20.48 -15.46 -32.51
CA SER A 30 21.80 -15.17 -31.95
C SER A 30 22.18 -13.70 -32.19
N LEU A 31 23.20 -13.22 -31.48
CA LEU A 31 23.75 -11.89 -31.73
C LEU A 31 24.30 -11.74 -33.16
N ARG A 32 24.76 -12.85 -33.76
CA ARG A 32 25.26 -12.84 -35.15
C ARG A 32 24.11 -12.73 -36.14
N ASP A 33 23.02 -13.46 -35.89
CA ASP A 33 21.83 -13.41 -36.77
C ASP A 33 21.23 -12.00 -36.78
N LEU A 34 21.05 -11.39 -35.61
CA LEU A 34 20.54 -10.00 -35.54
C LEU A 34 21.53 -9.00 -36.16
N SER A 35 22.83 -9.23 -36.00
CA SER A 35 23.89 -8.40 -36.60
C SER A 35 23.86 -8.42 -38.13
N GLU A 36 23.69 -9.60 -38.72
CA GLU A 36 23.60 -9.77 -40.17
C GLU A 36 22.31 -9.16 -40.73
N LEU A 37 21.17 -9.38 -40.06
CA LEU A 37 19.88 -8.82 -40.47
C LEU A 37 19.84 -7.29 -40.36
N ALA A 38 20.44 -6.73 -39.31
CA ALA A 38 20.44 -5.29 -39.05
C ALA A 38 21.57 -4.53 -39.76
N ASN A 39 22.54 -5.25 -40.34
CA ASN A 39 23.79 -4.66 -40.85
C ASN A 39 24.51 -3.80 -39.79
N ILE A 40 24.49 -4.25 -38.53
CA ILE A 40 25.11 -3.58 -37.37
C ILE A 40 26.02 -4.59 -36.69
N SER A 41 27.21 -4.19 -36.23
CA SER A 41 28.14 -5.14 -35.60
C SER A 41 27.55 -5.80 -34.34
N HIS A 42 27.69 -7.13 -34.23
CA HIS A 42 27.22 -7.89 -33.07
C HIS A 42 27.77 -7.39 -31.72
N THR A 43 29.01 -6.86 -31.71
CA THR A 43 29.61 -6.24 -30.52
C THR A 43 28.87 -4.97 -30.10
N PHE A 44 28.45 -4.15 -31.06
CA PHE A 44 27.67 -2.95 -30.79
C PHE A 44 26.28 -3.31 -30.27
N ILE A 45 25.60 -4.28 -30.89
CA ILE A 45 24.32 -4.82 -30.40
C ILE A 45 24.46 -5.34 -28.97
N ALA A 46 25.50 -6.13 -28.68
CA ALA A 46 25.75 -6.65 -27.33
C ALA A 46 25.96 -5.52 -26.30
N ASN A 47 26.62 -4.42 -26.68
CA ASN A 47 26.81 -3.27 -25.82
C ASN A 47 25.50 -2.49 -25.59
N ILE A 48 24.62 -2.40 -26.58
CA ILE A 48 23.26 -1.85 -26.42
C ILE A 48 22.44 -2.73 -25.47
N GLU A 49 22.43 -4.04 -25.72
CA GLU A 49 21.67 -5.03 -24.93
C GLU A 49 22.09 -5.15 -23.46
N THR A 50 23.31 -4.71 -23.15
CA THR A 50 23.86 -4.68 -21.78
C THR A 50 23.84 -3.29 -21.16
N GLY A 51 23.32 -2.29 -21.87
CA GLY A 51 23.23 -0.92 -21.40
C GLY A 51 24.57 -0.18 -21.33
N LYS A 52 25.63 -0.73 -21.93
CA LYS A 52 26.96 -0.09 -22.00
C LYS A 52 26.98 1.07 -22.99
N VAL A 53 26.15 0.99 -24.03
CA VAL A 53 26.04 2.03 -25.06
C VAL A 53 24.56 2.36 -25.26
N VAL A 54 24.28 3.66 -25.36
CA VAL A 54 22.97 4.18 -25.72
C VAL A 54 22.89 4.31 -27.24
N ALA A 55 21.99 3.56 -27.86
CA ALA A 55 21.74 3.67 -29.29
C ALA A 55 20.88 4.90 -29.61
N ASN A 56 21.09 5.49 -30.79
CA ASN A 56 20.19 6.52 -31.30
C ASN A 56 18.84 5.88 -31.71
N SER A 57 17.81 6.72 -31.87
CA SER A 57 16.46 6.27 -32.19
C SER A 57 16.35 5.47 -33.49
N GLU A 58 17.09 5.86 -34.53
CA GLU A 58 17.08 5.18 -35.83
C GLU A 58 17.62 3.75 -35.71
N THR A 59 18.75 3.59 -35.01
CA THR A 59 19.34 2.28 -34.71
C THR A 59 18.39 1.39 -33.91
N LEU A 60 17.73 1.94 -32.88
CA LEU A 60 16.74 1.19 -32.12
C LEU A 60 15.58 0.76 -33.01
N ARG A 61 15.07 1.66 -33.86
CA ARG A 61 13.97 1.37 -34.78
C ARG A 61 14.31 0.22 -35.73
N ASP A 62 15.51 0.23 -36.32
CA ASP A 62 15.96 -0.85 -37.20
C ASP A 62 16.06 -2.20 -36.48
N LEU A 63 16.64 -2.21 -35.27
CA LEU A 63 16.79 -3.42 -34.47
C LEU A 63 15.44 -4.00 -34.01
N PHE A 64 14.51 -3.16 -33.55
CA PHE A 64 13.17 -3.59 -33.15
C PHE A 64 12.33 -4.05 -34.35
N ALA A 65 12.46 -3.39 -35.51
CA ALA A 65 11.74 -3.78 -36.73
C ALA A 65 12.06 -5.20 -37.20
N ILE A 66 13.32 -5.64 -37.07
CA ILE A 66 13.73 -7.03 -37.38
C ILE A 66 13.04 -8.04 -36.46
N LEU A 67 12.77 -7.65 -35.22
CA LEU A 67 12.05 -8.47 -34.25
C LEU A 67 10.53 -8.37 -34.39
N HIS A 68 10.04 -7.68 -35.42
CA HIS A 68 8.62 -7.38 -35.65
C HIS A 68 7.97 -6.62 -34.49
N ILE A 69 8.73 -5.74 -33.85
CA ILE A 69 8.27 -4.89 -32.76
C ILE A 69 8.26 -3.44 -33.22
N GLU A 70 7.16 -2.74 -32.98
CA GLU A 70 7.04 -1.32 -33.31
C GLU A 70 7.68 -0.47 -32.20
N TYR A 71 8.85 0.10 -32.48
CA TYR A 71 9.49 1.07 -31.59
C TYR A 71 8.93 2.49 -31.83
N ARG A 72 8.48 3.15 -30.76
CA ARG A 72 7.94 4.52 -30.83
C ARG A 72 8.67 5.51 -29.93
N ASP A 73 8.97 6.67 -30.48
CA ASP A 73 9.66 7.77 -29.82
C ASP A 73 9.22 9.15 -30.35
N ASP A 74 8.10 9.20 -31.06
CA ASP A 74 7.57 10.42 -31.64
C ASP A 74 6.94 11.36 -30.60
N GLU A 75 6.93 12.65 -30.92
CA GLU A 75 6.45 13.70 -30.01
C GLU A 75 4.93 13.59 -29.74
N THR A 76 4.17 13.01 -30.67
CA THR A 76 2.74 12.76 -30.51
C THR A 76 2.50 11.75 -29.40
N LEU A 77 3.17 10.58 -29.45
CA LEU A 77 3.12 9.59 -28.37
C LEU A 77 3.47 10.22 -27.01
N ILE A 78 4.57 10.98 -26.97
CA ILE A 78 5.06 11.58 -25.72
C ILE A 78 4.04 12.56 -25.16
N SER A 79 3.45 13.41 -26.01
CA SER A 79 2.46 14.41 -25.60
C SER A 79 1.17 13.75 -25.10
N GLU A 80 0.64 12.78 -25.85
CA GLU A 80 -0.55 12.01 -25.47
C GLU A 80 -0.34 11.26 -24.14
N PHE A 81 0.82 10.60 -24.00
CA PHE A 81 1.15 9.90 -22.77
C PHE A 81 1.31 10.87 -21.60
N THR A 82 1.99 12.01 -21.79
CA THR A 82 2.22 13.01 -20.72
C THR A 82 0.90 13.58 -20.20
N GLU A 83 -0.05 13.89 -21.09
CA GLU A 83 -1.38 14.36 -20.68
C GLU A 83 -2.09 13.31 -19.84
N ARG A 84 -2.12 12.06 -20.30
CA ARG A 84 -2.79 10.95 -19.60
C ARG A 84 -2.10 10.61 -18.29
N TYR A 85 -0.78 10.57 -18.28
CA TYR A 85 0.05 10.33 -17.10
C TYR A 85 -0.25 11.35 -16.00
N ASN A 86 -0.24 12.64 -16.33
CA ASN A 86 -0.54 13.70 -15.37
C ASN A 86 -2.00 13.65 -14.91
N ARG A 87 -2.95 13.32 -15.80
CA ARG A 87 -4.36 13.17 -15.41
C ARG A 87 -4.56 12.03 -14.41
N VAL A 88 -3.98 10.85 -14.68
CA VAL A 88 -4.03 9.71 -13.77
C VAL A 88 -3.34 10.05 -12.45
N PHE A 89 -2.12 10.59 -12.49
CA PHE A 89 -1.38 10.93 -11.28
C PHE A 89 -2.12 11.93 -10.41
N ASN A 90 -2.71 12.98 -10.99
CA ASN A 90 -3.52 13.95 -10.25
C ASN A 90 -4.76 13.32 -9.62
N ASN A 91 -5.45 12.41 -10.32
CA ASN A 91 -6.58 11.70 -9.73
C ASN A 91 -6.14 10.77 -8.59
N LEU A 92 -4.98 10.10 -8.71
CA LEU A 92 -4.39 9.34 -7.61
C LEU A 92 -4.04 10.25 -6.43
N TYR A 93 -3.39 11.39 -6.67
CA TYR A 93 -3.06 12.38 -5.65
C TYR A 93 -4.33 12.94 -4.98
N MET A 94 -5.41 13.15 -5.70
CA MET A 94 -6.68 13.65 -5.16
C MET A 94 -7.57 12.54 -4.58
N ASP A 95 -7.09 11.30 -4.53
CA ASP A 95 -7.82 10.13 -4.00
C ASP A 95 -9.11 9.80 -4.79
N ARG A 96 -9.11 10.08 -6.09
CA ARG A 96 -10.23 9.85 -7.02
C ARG A 96 -9.98 8.61 -7.90
N LEU A 97 -9.91 7.45 -7.27
CA LEU A 97 -9.56 6.18 -7.93
C LEU A 97 -10.51 5.81 -9.08
N GLU A 98 -11.81 6.04 -8.93
CA GLU A 98 -12.76 5.72 -10.01
C GLU A 98 -12.47 6.51 -11.29
N ARG A 99 -11.92 7.72 -11.17
CA ARG A 99 -11.57 8.58 -12.32
C ARG A 99 -10.28 8.16 -13.02
N THR A 100 -9.53 7.19 -12.48
CA THR A 100 -8.34 6.64 -13.15
C THR A 100 -8.67 5.43 -14.03
N LEU A 101 -9.83 4.80 -13.83
CA LEU A 101 -10.14 3.50 -14.44
C LEU A 101 -10.15 3.52 -15.97
N ASP A 102 -10.76 4.54 -16.58
CA ASP A 102 -10.82 4.66 -18.04
C ASP A 102 -9.41 4.85 -18.63
N ASP A 103 -8.63 5.76 -18.05
CA ASP A 103 -7.27 6.03 -18.52
C ASP A 103 -6.34 4.83 -18.35
N ILE A 104 -6.43 4.14 -17.21
CA ILE A 104 -5.65 2.92 -16.95
C ILE A 104 -6.06 1.82 -17.94
N SER A 105 -7.37 1.63 -18.18
CA SER A 105 -7.85 0.63 -19.14
C SER A 105 -7.33 0.90 -20.55
N ILE A 106 -7.30 2.16 -20.98
CA ILE A 106 -6.71 2.56 -22.28
C ILE A 106 -5.21 2.28 -22.30
N LEU A 107 -4.49 2.65 -21.23
CA LEU A 107 -3.05 2.44 -21.11
C LEU A 107 -2.67 0.95 -21.11
N GLU A 108 -3.52 0.09 -20.56
CA GLU A 108 -3.31 -1.36 -20.54
C GLU A 108 -3.70 -2.04 -21.86
N ALA A 109 -4.76 -1.57 -22.53
CA ALA A 109 -5.12 -2.04 -23.87
C ALA A 109 -4.02 -1.76 -24.91
N GLU A 110 -3.25 -0.69 -24.71
CA GLU A 110 -2.09 -0.32 -25.53
C GLU A 110 -0.74 -0.64 -24.85
N GLU A 111 -0.68 -1.61 -23.93
CA GLU A 111 0.54 -1.89 -23.16
C GLU A 111 1.81 -2.07 -24.02
N GLU A 112 1.71 -2.83 -25.11
CA GLU A 112 2.83 -3.09 -26.01
C GLU A 112 3.39 -1.81 -26.65
N LYS A 113 2.53 -0.83 -26.93
CA LYS A 113 2.90 0.50 -27.46
C LYS A 113 3.83 1.22 -26.49
N TYR A 114 3.53 1.18 -25.19
CA TYR A 114 4.32 1.89 -24.17
C TYR A 114 5.56 1.12 -23.76
N LEU A 115 5.48 -0.21 -23.64
CA LEU A 115 6.62 -1.07 -23.29
C LEU A 115 7.73 -1.05 -24.34
N ASN A 116 7.40 -0.76 -25.60
CA ASN A 116 8.36 -0.64 -26.69
C ASN A 116 8.61 0.83 -27.08
N SER A 117 8.58 1.74 -26.12
CA SER A 117 8.73 3.18 -26.39
C SER A 117 9.68 3.90 -25.43
N ILE A 118 9.98 5.15 -25.78
CA ILE A 118 10.80 6.03 -24.93
C ILE A 118 10.15 6.36 -23.57
N VAL A 119 8.85 6.10 -23.39
CA VAL A 119 8.12 6.39 -22.13
C VAL A 119 7.97 5.17 -21.22
N ILE A 120 8.63 4.05 -21.54
CA ILE A 120 8.51 2.75 -20.84
C ILE A 120 8.61 2.85 -19.31
N ILE A 121 9.53 3.66 -18.80
CA ILE A 121 9.78 3.79 -17.35
C ILE A 121 8.57 4.42 -16.67
N ASP A 122 8.17 5.60 -17.14
CA ASP A 122 7.08 6.37 -16.54
C ASP A 122 5.75 5.63 -16.70
N TYR A 123 5.54 4.92 -17.82
CA TYR A 123 4.40 4.01 -17.98
C TYR A 123 4.37 2.92 -16.91
N SER A 124 5.51 2.25 -16.71
CA SER A 124 5.62 1.17 -15.72
C SER A 124 5.39 1.70 -14.30
N LEU A 125 6.01 2.83 -13.96
CA LEU A 125 5.84 3.50 -12.66
C LEU A 125 4.37 3.90 -12.41
N LEU A 126 3.68 4.45 -13.40
CA LEU A 126 2.27 4.84 -13.26
C LEU A 126 1.39 3.63 -12.93
N ARG A 127 1.60 2.49 -13.62
CA ARG A 127 0.85 1.26 -13.37
C ARG A 127 1.11 0.69 -11.99
N PHE A 128 2.37 0.64 -11.56
CA PHE A 128 2.71 0.18 -10.22
C PHE A 128 2.16 1.11 -9.14
N LEU A 129 2.20 2.43 -9.36
CA LEU A 129 1.64 3.41 -8.42
C LEU A 129 0.13 3.27 -8.30
N HIS A 130 -0.57 3.14 -9.42
CA HIS A 130 -2.01 2.86 -9.42
C HIS A 130 -2.30 1.60 -8.62
N ALA A 131 -1.64 0.48 -8.95
CA ALA A 131 -1.85 -0.80 -8.27
C ALA A 131 -1.52 -0.77 -6.77
N ALA A 132 -0.49 -0.02 -6.36
CA ALA A 132 -0.16 0.15 -4.95
C ALA A 132 -1.21 0.98 -4.20
N ILE A 133 -1.65 2.11 -4.76
CA ILE A 133 -2.65 2.98 -4.11
C ILE A 133 -4.03 2.30 -4.07
N SER A 134 -4.42 1.59 -5.12
CA SER A 134 -5.70 0.86 -5.19
C SER A 134 -5.68 -0.52 -4.52
N ASP A 135 -4.57 -0.90 -3.90
CA ASP A 135 -4.34 -2.21 -3.27
C ASP A 135 -4.70 -3.41 -4.18
N SER A 136 -4.29 -3.31 -5.45
CA SER A 136 -4.55 -4.30 -6.50
C SER A 136 -3.27 -4.90 -7.08
N MET A 137 -2.16 -4.83 -6.33
CA MET A 137 -0.86 -5.34 -6.75
C MET A 137 -0.89 -6.85 -7.00
N THR A 138 -0.86 -7.26 -8.27
CA THR A 138 -0.85 -8.67 -8.65
C THR A 138 0.55 -9.27 -8.57
N SER A 139 0.64 -10.61 -8.52
CA SER A 139 1.92 -11.33 -8.59
C SER A 139 2.73 -10.98 -9.84
N TYR A 140 2.06 -10.74 -10.97
CA TYR A 140 2.71 -10.32 -12.22
C TYR A 140 3.31 -8.92 -12.10
N LEU A 141 2.55 -7.94 -11.61
CA LEU A 141 3.04 -6.58 -11.42
C LEU A 141 4.18 -6.53 -10.42
N ARG A 142 4.12 -7.31 -9.33
CA ARG A 142 5.18 -7.39 -8.34
C ARG A 142 6.50 -7.95 -8.91
N GLN A 143 6.42 -8.98 -9.75
CA GLN A 143 7.61 -9.51 -10.44
C GLN A 143 8.26 -8.45 -11.34
N ASN A 144 7.45 -7.63 -12.04
CA ASN A 144 7.95 -6.55 -12.87
C ASN A 144 8.49 -5.38 -12.04
N LEU A 145 7.87 -5.06 -10.89
CA LEU A 145 8.35 -4.07 -9.95
C LEU A 145 9.74 -4.43 -9.38
N ASP A 146 10.02 -5.70 -9.16
CA ASP A 146 11.35 -6.16 -8.74
C ASP A 146 12.43 -5.91 -9.82
N LEU A 147 12.07 -5.84 -11.09
CA LEU A 147 13.00 -5.47 -12.16
C LEU A 147 13.43 -4.00 -12.05
N LEU A 148 12.57 -3.11 -11.55
CA LEU A 148 12.94 -1.70 -11.30
C LEU A 148 14.07 -1.57 -10.29
N LYS A 149 14.21 -2.51 -9.34
CA LYS A 149 15.35 -2.53 -8.40
C LYS A 149 16.68 -2.67 -9.14
N ARG A 150 16.71 -3.43 -10.24
CA ARG A 150 17.93 -3.71 -11.02
C ARG A 150 18.36 -2.52 -11.88
N VAL A 151 17.41 -1.69 -12.27
CA VAL A 151 17.65 -0.49 -13.10
C VAL A 151 17.61 0.80 -12.28
N SER A 152 17.64 0.70 -10.94
CA SER A 152 17.46 1.85 -10.05
C SER A 152 18.49 2.98 -10.26
N SER A 153 19.71 2.65 -10.69
CA SER A 153 20.76 3.65 -10.98
C SER A 153 20.52 4.45 -12.24
N LEU A 154 19.56 4.02 -13.07
CA LEU A 154 19.21 4.63 -14.35
C LEU A 154 17.98 5.55 -14.23
N LEU A 155 17.33 5.59 -13.07
CA LEU A 155 16.13 6.42 -12.87
C LEU A 155 16.52 7.86 -12.54
N SER A 156 15.77 8.84 -13.06
CA SER A 156 15.86 10.23 -12.61
C SER A 156 15.45 10.36 -11.14
N GLU A 157 15.76 11.50 -10.49
CA GLU A 157 15.36 11.71 -9.09
C GLU A 157 13.83 11.64 -8.90
N GLU A 158 13.05 12.20 -9.82
CA GLU A 158 11.57 12.12 -9.80
C GLU A 158 11.06 10.68 -9.99
N GLN A 159 11.67 9.92 -10.92
CA GLN A 159 11.35 8.50 -11.10
C GLN A 159 11.73 7.67 -9.87
N GLN A 160 12.85 7.99 -9.22
CA GLN A 160 13.26 7.35 -7.97
C GLN A 160 12.31 7.68 -6.84
N GLN A 161 11.84 8.93 -6.73
CA GLN A 161 10.83 9.34 -5.74
C GLN A 161 9.55 8.51 -5.89
N VAL A 162 8.99 8.44 -7.10
CA VAL A 162 7.78 7.64 -7.39
C VAL A 162 8.02 6.16 -7.11
N LYS A 163 9.17 5.61 -7.51
CA LYS A 163 9.56 4.22 -7.19
C LYS A 163 9.58 3.96 -5.67
N PHE A 164 10.17 4.84 -4.88
CA PHE A 164 10.19 4.68 -3.42
C PHE A 164 8.81 4.83 -2.80
N LEU A 165 7.98 5.75 -3.31
CA LEU A 165 6.56 5.86 -2.94
C LEU A 165 5.80 4.55 -3.18
N ILE A 166 5.95 3.95 -4.38
CA ILE A 166 5.35 2.66 -4.73
C ILE A 166 5.77 1.57 -3.73
N PHE A 167 7.08 1.43 -3.49
CA PHE A 167 7.58 0.41 -2.55
C PHE A 167 7.10 0.65 -1.12
N GLY A 168 6.98 1.92 -0.73
CA GLY A 168 6.46 2.32 0.58
C GLY A 168 5.01 1.90 0.78
N ILE A 169 4.15 2.23 -0.19
CA ILE A 169 2.73 1.91 -0.16
C ILE A 169 2.48 0.40 -0.26
N ASP A 170 3.16 -0.30 -1.18
CA ASP A 170 3.03 -1.76 -1.31
C ASP A 170 3.44 -2.49 -0.02
N ALA A 171 4.53 -2.04 0.62
CA ALA A 171 4.95 -2.57 1.92
C ALA A 171 3.92 -2.29 3.02
N TYR A 172 3.37 -1.07 3.08
CA TYR A 172 2.30 -0.71 4.02
C TYR A 172 1.06 -1.61 3.87
N ASN A 173 0.59 -1.83 2.63
CA ASN A 173 -0.58 -2.68 2.37
C ASN A 173 -0.36 -4.12 2.85
N HIS A 174 0.90 -4.60 2.80
CA HIS A 174 1.28 -5.94 3.26
C HIS A 174 1.62 -6.01 4.76
N GLY A 175 1.44 -4.92 5.50
CA GLY A 175 1.73 -4.84 6.93
C GLY A 175 3.23 -4.70 7.28
N ASP A 176 4.10 -4.51 6.28
CA ASP A 176 5.53 -4.22 6.46
C ASP A 176 5.74 -2.72 6.71
N TYR A 177 5.31 -2.26 7.89
CA TYR A 177 5.31 -0.84 8.23
C TYR A 177 6.70 -0.27 8.40
N LYS A 178 7.64 -1.07 8.91
CA LYS A 178 9.05 -0.67 9.02
C LYS A 178 9.63 -0.35 7.64
N ARG A 179 9.51 -1.28 6.68
CA ARG A 179 10.02 -1.05 5.32
C ARG A 179 9.24 0.03 4.60
N GLY A 180 7.92 0.07 4.81
CA GLY A 180 7.05 1.13 4.28
C GLY A 180 7.58 2.51 4.67
N TYR A 181 7.78 2.73 5.97
CA TYR A 181 8.35 3.93 6.53
C TYR A 181 9.74 4.26 5.96
N GLU A 182 10.66 3.30 5.95
CA GLU A 182 12.02 3.50 5.43
C GLU A 182 12.02 3.95 3.95
N MET A 183 11.18 3.33 3.11
CA MET A 183 11.08 3.69 1.68
C MET A 183 10.44 5.06 1.49
N LEU A 184 9.38 5.38 2.23
CA LEU A 184 8.71 6.69 2.14
C LEU A 184 9.63 7.83 2.60
N LEU A 185 10.47 7.62 3.62
CA LEU A 185 11.49 8.57 4.01
C LEU A 185 12.57 8.78 2.95
N GLN A 186 12.87 7.78 2.12
CA GLN A 186 13.74 7.98 0.95
C GLN A 186 13.03 8.77 -0.14
N ALA A 187 11.75 8.48 -0.40
CA ALA A 187 10.95 9.24 -1.36
C ALA A 187 10.94 10.74 -1.01
N ARG A 188 10.69 11.08 0.25
CA ARG A 188 10.62 12.49 0.72
C ARG A 188 11.93 13.28 0.58
N LYS A 189 13.08 12.61 0.40
CA LYS A 189 14.39 13.28 0.34
C LYS A 189 14.80 13.71 -1.07
N ILE A 190 14.08 13.27 -2.09
CA ILE A 190 14.49 13.41 -3.49
C ILE A 190 13.29 13.78 -4.37
N GLY A 191 13.57 14.30 -5.56
CA GLY A 191 12.54 14.54 -6.58
C GLY A 191 11.73 15.80 -6.33
N ASN A 192 10.42 15.72 -6.54
CA ASN A 192 9.51 16.85 -6.57
C ASN A 192 8.74 17.00 -5.24
N ALA A 193 8.97 18.11 -4.55
CA ALA A 193 8.32 18.43 -3.28
C ALA A 193 6.78 18.53 -3.38
N SER A 194 6.20 18.74 -4.57
CA SER A 194 4.74 18.76 -4.72
C SER A 194 4.08 17.39 -4.48
N ILE A 195 4.85 16.31 -4.43
CA ILE A 195 4.36 14.96 -4.12
C ILE A 195 4.45 14.68 -2.61
N ASP A 196 5.19 15.48 -1.85
CA ASP A 196 5.46 15.25 -0.43
C ASP A 196 4.19 15.11 0.42
N PRO A 197 3.08 15.86 0.20
CA PRO A 197 1.86 15.65 0.98
C PRO A 197 1.28 14.24 0.84
N LEU A 198 1.37 13.63 -0.35
CA LEU A 198 0.97 12.24 -0.58
C LEU A 198 1.93 11.27 0.10
N ILE A 199 3.24 11.53 0.06
CA ILE A 199 4.23 10.71 0.76
C ILE A 199 3.97 10.77 2.27
N ASN A 200 3.75 11.97 2.82
CA ASN A 200 3.53 12.21 4.23
C ASN A 200 2.25 11.53 4.74
N ASP A 201 1.15 11.52 3.96
CA ASP A 201 -0.06 10.74 4.30
C ASP A 201 0.29 9.28 4.63
N TYR A 202 1.08 8.62 3.80
CA TYR A 202 1.49 7.23 4.06
C TYR A 202 2.57 7.10 5.15
N VAL A 203 3.45 8.09 5.34
CA VAL A 203 4.40 8.11 6.47
C VAL A 203 3.64 8.11 7.79
N ILE A 204 2.65 9.01 7.93
CA ILE A 204 1.80 9.12 9.13
C ILE A 204 1.11 7.79 9.42
N ARG A 205 0.56 7.13 8.39
CA ARG A 205 -0.08 5.81 8.56
C ARG A 205 0.89 4.74 9.08
N CYS A 206 2.14 4.72 8.58
CA CYS A 206 3.17 3.81 9.08
C CYS A 206 3.53 4.14 10.54
N GLU A 207 3.75 5.42 10.84
CA GLU A 207 4.08 5.90 12.19
C GLU A 207 2.99 5.54 13.20
N VAL A 208 1.71 5.67 12.85
CA VAL A 208 0.59 5.26 13.70
C VAL A 208 0.65 3.76 14.00
N LYS A 209 0.95 2.91 13.00
CA LYS A 209 1.05 1.45 13.19
C LYS A 209 2.31 1.03 13.96
N MET A 210 3.36 1.83 13.89
CA MET A 210 4.61 1.68 14.65
C MET A 210 4.57 2.37 16.03
N PHE A 211 3.42 2.91 16.46
CA PHE A 211 3.24 3.68 17.70
C PHE A 211 4.17 4.90 17.85
N MET A 212 4.63 5.47 16.74
CA MET A 212 5.37 6.74 16.69
C MET A 212 4.40 7.94 16.72
N PHE A 213 3.51 7.96 17.73
CA PHE A 213 2.35 8.85 17.74
C PHE A 213 2.69 10.34 17.79
N MET A 214 3.79 10.72 18.44
CA MET A 214 4.22 12.12 18.51
C MET A 214 4.73 12.62 17.16
N ASP A 215 5.50 11.78 16.45
CA ASP A 215 6.00 12.09 15.11
C ASP A 215 4.83 12.17 14.11
N ALA A 216 3.90 11.20 14.19
CA ALA A 216 2.68 11.18 13.38
C ALA A 216 1.85 12.45 13.55
N GLN A 217 1.62 12.89 14.80
CA GLN A 217 0.86 14.11 15.08
C GLN A 217 1.53 15.35 14.48
N GLN A 218 2.84 15.51 14.71
CA GLN A 218 3.59 16.67 14.25
C GLN A 218 3.57 16.78 12.72
N LEU A 219 3.76 15.65 12.03
CA LEU A 219 3.74 15.59 10.57
C LEU A 219 2.33 15.80 10.01
N ALA A 220 1.30 15.27 10.69
CA ALA A 220 -0.08 15.39 10.25
C ALA A 220 -0.59 16.83 10.25
N ASP A 221 -0.28 17.62 11.28
CA ASP A 221 -0.73 19.02 11.34
C ASP A 221 -0.22 19.82 10.12
N GLN A 222 1.07 19.65 9.76
CA GLN A 222 1.66 20.28 8.57
C GLN A 222 1.04 19.75 7.26
N THR A 223 0.89 18.43 7.16
CA THR A 223 0.38 17.77 5.95
C THR A 223 -1.07 18.14 5.68
N ILE A 224 -1.89 18.28 6.73
CA ILE A 224 -3.28 18.72 6.62
C ILE A 224 -3.34 20.13 6.03
N ASP A 225 -2.55 21.07 6.55
CA ASP A 225 -2.53 22.46 6.06
C ASP A 225 -2.11 22.53 4.58
N GLU A 226 -1.11 21.75 4.19
CA GLU A 226 -0.66 21.63 2.79
C GLU A 226 -1.74 21.07 1.87
N LEU A 227 -2.40 19.98 2.28
CA LEU A 227 -3.47 19.35 1.51
C LEU A 227 -4.69 20.27 1.36
N GLU A 228 -5.04 21.03 2.41
CA GLU A 228 -6.14 21.99 2.35
C GLU A 228 -5.82 23.18 1.47
N ALA A 229 -4.58 23.69 1.51
CA ALA A 229 -4.10 24.71 0.58
C ALA A 229 -4.19 24.24 -0.88
N ASP A 230 -3.99 22.95 -1.12
CA ASP A 230 -4.11 22.31 -2.44
C ASP A 230 -5.55 21.99 -2.88
N ILE A 231 -6.54 22.20 -2.00
CA ILE A 231 -7.95 21.83 -2.18
C ILE A 231 -8.13 20.29 -2.22
N ASN A 232 -7.23 19.57 -1.56
CA ASN A 232 -7.26 18.11 -1.40
C ASN A 232 -7.87 17.72 -0.03
N TYR A 233 -9.08 18.20 0.22
CA TYR A 233 -9.80 17.95 1.48
C TYR A 233 -10.03 16.47 1.75
N MET A 234 -10.21 15.67 0.70
CA MET A 234 -10.37 14.22 0.79
C MET A 234 -9.18 13.58 1.51
N ARG A 235 -7.95 13.82 1.06
CA ARG A 235 -6.77 13.31 1.78
C ARG A 235 -6.59 13.94 3.16
N ALA A 236 -6.89 15.22 3.32
CA ALA A 236 -6.83 15.86 4.63
C ALA A 236 -7.76 15.16 5.64
N MET A 237 -8.94 14.71 5.23
CA MET A 237 -9.85 13.92 6.08
C MET A 237 -9.30 12.52 6.37
N LYS A 238 -8.64 11.85 5.43
CA LYS A 238 -7.97 10.56 5.67
C LYS A 238 -6.80 10.66 6.67
N VAL A 239 -6.05 11.76 6.61
CA VAL A 239 -5.01 12.05 7.62
C VAL A 239 -5.65 12.26 8.99
N ARG A 240 -6.76 13.00 9.07
CA ARG A 240 -7.52 13.16 10.34
C ARG A 240 -8.08 11.85 10.89
N LEU A 241 -8.55 10.93 10.03
CA LEU A 241 -8.93 9.58 10.45
C LEU A 241 -7.75 8.83 11.08
N SER A 242 -6.56 8.92 10.47
CA SER A 242 -5.34 8.28 11.00
C SER A 242 -4.95 8.83 12.37
N ILE A 243 -5.07 10.14 12.58
CA ILE A 243 -4.80 10.78 13.87
C ILE A 243 -5.89 10.47 14.90
N ALA A 244 -7.16 10.44 14.51
CA ALA A 244 -8.24 9.97 15.37
C ALA A 244 -7.98 8.54 15.84
N TYR A 245 -7.52 7.66 14.95
CA TYR A 245 -7.12 6.30 15.29
C TYR A 245 -5.97 6.26 16.30
N SER A 246 -4.94 7.08 16.10
CA SER A 246 -3.84 7.21 17.07
C SER A 246 -4.34 7.65 18.46
N HIS A 247 -5.20 8.67 18.52
CA HIS A 247 -5.79 9.12 19.79
C HIS A 247 -6.65 8.05 20.45
N MET A 248 -7.35 7.23 19.66
CA MET A 248 -8.11 6.09 20.17
C MET A 248 -7.21 5.05 20.82
N LEU A 249 -6.08 4.70 20.19
CA LEU A 249 -5.06 3.81 20.77
C LEU A 249 -4.44 4.37 22.06
N LEU A 250 -4.39 5.70 22.19
CA LEU A 250 -3.94 6.40 23.39
C LEU A 250 -5.05 6.65 24.44
N HIS A 251 -6.27 6.14 24.21
CA HIS A 251 -7.44 6.36 25.07
C HIS A 251 -7.80 7.84 25.28
N LYS A 252 -7.46 8.73 24.33
CA LYS A 252 -7.77 10.16 24.34
C LYS A 252 -9.11 10.44 23.63
N TYR A 253 -10.20 9.92 24.17
CA TYR A 253 -11.49 9.86 23.47
C TYR A 253 -12.07 11.22 23.07
N ASP A 254 -11.90 12.26 23.89
CA ASP A 254 -12.36 13.62 23.53
C ASP A 254 -11.67 14.14 22.25
N ALA A 255 -10.39 13.81 22.06
CA ALA A 255 -9.65 14.16 20.86
C ALA A 255 -10.12 13.31 19.65
N VAL A 256 -10.45 12.04 19.87
CA VAL A 256 -11.05 11.18 18.83
C VAL A 256 -12.31 11.83 18.29
N ASP A 257 -13.23 12.22 19.16
CA ASP A 257 -14.50 12.82 18.74
C ASP A 257 -14.30 14.13 17.98
N LEU A 258 -13.36 14.99 18.41
CA LEU A 258 -13.03 16.24 17.71
C LEU A 258 -12.60 16.02 16.25
N TYR A 259 -11.76 15.02 15.98
CA TYR A 259 -11.33 14.71 14.62
C TYR A 259 -12.44 14.04 13.81
N LEU A 260 -13.13 13.06 14.40
CA LEU A 260 -14.20 12.33 13.73
C LEU A 260 -15.41 13.21 13.40
N ASP A 261 -15.72 14.23 14.21
CA ASP A 261 -16.81 15.17 13.90
C ASP A 261 -16.52 15.98 12.64
N LYS A 262 -15.27 16.43 12.45
CA LYS A 262 -14.86 17.12 11.21
C LYS A 262 -14.99 16.21 9.99
N VAL A 263 -14.52 14.96 10.11
CA VAL A 263 -14.60 13.98 9.02
C VAL A 263 -16.05 13.62 8.71
N CYS A 264 -16.87 13.40 9.73
CA CYS A 264 -18.28 13.07 9.59
C CYS A 264 -19.07 14.23 8.95
N HIS A 265 -18.77 15.47 9.35
CA HIS A 265 -19.39 16.65 8.75
C HIS A 265 -19.07 16.75 7.26
N TYR A 266 -17.79 16.67 6.91
CA TYR A 266 -17.34 16.67 5.51
C TYR A 266 -17.96 15.51 4.72
N GLY A 267 -17.88 14.28 5.24
CA GLY A 267 -18.43 13.09 4.58
C GLY A 267 -19.93 13.18 4.34
N THR A 268 -20.67 13.80 5.25
CA THR A 268 -22.12 14.04 5.09
C THR A 268 -22.40 15.12 4.05
N GLU A 269 -21.69 16.24 4.11
CA GLU A 269 -21.89 17.38 3.18
C GLU A 269 -21.59 17.00 1.73
N PHE A 270 -20.54 16.21 1.51
CA PHE A 270 -20.08 15.82 0.17
C PHE A 270 -20.53 14.40 -0.24
N ASN A 271 -21.33 13.72 0.59
CA ASN A 271 -21.83 12.36 0.33
C ASN A 271 -20.71 11.33 0.07
N GLU A 272 -19.62 11.42 0.84
CA GLU A 272 -18.46 10.53 0.76
C GLU A 272 -18.63 9.31 1.67
N LEU A 273 -19.34 8.29 1.19
CA LEU A 273 -19.70 7.09 1.96
C LEU A 273 -18.48 6.37 2.55
N SER A 274 -17.38 6.25 1.79
CA SER A 274 -16.16 5.58 2.27
C SER A 274 -15.54 6.27 3.50
N LEU A 275 -15.64 7.61 3.60
CA LEU A 275 -15.20 8.35 4.78
C LEU A 275 -16.14 8.12 5.97
N LEU A 276 -17.45 8.14 5.72
CA LEU A 276 -18.45 7.91 6.76
C LEU A 276 -18.32 6.51 7.35
N ASP A 277 -18.16 5.49 6.50
CA ASP A 277 -17.98 4.11 6.92
C ASP A 277 -16.73 3.96 7.82
N GLN A 278 -15.59 4.55 7.43
CA GLN A 278 -14.38 4.56 8.26
C GLN A 278 -14.55 5.35 9.56
N CYS A 279 -15.19 6.52 9.49
CA CYS A 279 -15.46 7.36 10.66
C CYS A 279 -16.33 6.65 11.69
N HIS A 280 -17.41 6.01 11.23
CA HIS A 280 -18.31 5.25 12.09
C HIS A 280 -17.64 3.99 12.65
N SER A 281 -16.82 3.28 11.87
CA SER A 281 -16.00 2.17 12.37
C SER A 281 -15.10 2.59 13.53
N ILE A 282 -14.29 3.65 13.36
CA ILE A 282 -13.37 4.13 14.41
C ILE A 282 -14.13 4.61 15.64
N ARG A 283 -15.24 5.34 15.43
CA ARG A 283 -16.09 5.80 16.55
C ARG A 283 -16.71 4.62 17.31
N ALA A 284 -17.15 3.58 16.62
CA ALA A 284 -17.69 2.39 17.26
C ALA A 284 -16.63 1.65 18.09
N VAL A 285 -15.39 1.54 17.62
CA VAL A 285 -14.27 1.00 18.43
C VAL A 285 -14.00 1.89 19.66
N SER A 286 -13.97 3.22 19.49
CA SER A 286 -13.80 4.15 20.61
C SER A 286 -14.85 3.94 21.71
N TYR A 287 -16.13 3.77 21.32
CA TYR A 287 -17.21 3.46 22.26
C TYR A 287 -17.09 2.06 22.87
N LEU A 288 -16.60 1.09 22.12
CA LEU A 288 -16.37 -0.28 22.61
C LEU A 288 -15.31 -0.28 23.71
N LEU A 289 -14.20 0.44 23.51
CA LEU A 289 -13.14 0.61 24.52
C LEU A 289 -13.64 1.33 25.78
N GLN A 290 -14.63 2.21 25.64
CA GLN A 290 -15.33 2.87 26.75
C GLN A 290 -16.45 2.00 27.37
N LYS A 291 -16.71 0.79 26.86
CA LYS A 291 -17.80 -0.11 27.28
C LYS A 291 -19.21 0.48 27.10
N ARG A 292 -19.38 1.38 26.12
CA ARG A 292 -20.65 2.03 25.78
C ARG A 292 -21.42 1.23 24.72
N TYR A 293 -21.78 -0.02 25.03
CA TYR A 293 -22.32 -0.98 24.05
C TYR A 293 -23.54 -0.50 23.26
N GLN A 294 -24.45 0.27 23.88
CA GLN A 294 -25.59 0.84 23.16
C GLN A 294 -25.19 1.83 22.07
N ASP A 295 -24.13 2.62 22.32
CA ASP A 295 -23.63 3.58 21.35
C ASP A 295 -22.81 2.87 20.26
N VAL A 296 -22.11 1.79 20.61
CA VAL A 296 -21.42 0.90 19.64
C VAL A 296 -22.42 0.38 18.61
N GLU A 297 -23.51 -0.25 19.06
CA GLU A 297 -24.51 -0.87 18.18
C GLU A 297 -25.17 0.18 17.28
N ARG A 298 -25.56 1.33 17.83
CA ARG A 298 -26.11 2.43 17.00
C ARG A 298 -25.13 2.91 15.95
N THR A 299 -23.87 3.09 16.32
CA THR A 299 -22.86 3.68 15.43
C THR A 299 -22.41 2.70 14.35
N VAL A 300 -22.16 1.44 14.70
CA VAL A 300 -21.68 0.45 13.72
C VAL A 300 -22.75 0.07 12.69
N ASN A 301 -24.04 0.24 13.03
CA ASN A 301 -25.15 0.07 12.10
C ASN A 301 -25.29 1.22 11.09
N LEU A 302 -24.57 2.33 11.26
CA LEU A 302 -24.47 3.38 10.25
C LEU A 302 -23.47 3.04 9.14
N VAL A 303 -22.63 2.01 9.33
CA VAL A 303 -21.68 1.56 8.32
C VAL A 303 -22.43 0.82 7.22
N VAL A 304 -22.39 1.36 6.00
CA VAL A 304 -23.05 0.83 4.81
C VAL A 304 -22.20 -0.25 4.17
N HIS A 305 -20.92 0.02 3.94
CA HIS A 305 -19.98 -0.95 3.38
C HIS A 305 -19.04 -1.45 4.46
N ASP A 306 -19.11 -2.76 4.70
CA ASP A 306 -18.28 -3.37 5.72
C ASP A 306 -16.79 -3.28 5.39
N ASN A 307 -16.03 -2.87 6.38
CA ASN A 307 -14.58 -2.83 6.37
C ASN A 307 -14.04 -3.70 7.52
N PRO A 308 -12.73 -4.03 7.55
CA PRO A 308 -12.21 -4.91 8.58
C PRO A 308 -12.53 -4.47 10.01
N ILE A 309 -12.49 -3.16 10.29
CA ILE A 309 -12.78 -2.61 11.63
C ILE A 309 -14.28 -2.77 11.96
N SER A 310 -15.20 -2.43 11.06
CA SER A 310 -16.64 -2.57 11.33
C SER A 310 -17.01 -4.03 11.58
N LEU A 311 -16.43 -4.97 10.83
CA LEU A 311 -16.70 -6.40 11.00
C LEU A 311 -16.26 -6.92 12.37
N ILE A 312 -15.07 -6.53 12.84
CA ILE A 312 -14.61 -6.91 14.18
C ILE A 312 -15.56 -6.38 15.25
N VAL A 313 -15.95 -5.11 15.16
CA VAL A 313 -16.90 -4.50 16.11
C VAL A 313 -18.26 -5.19 16.05
N LYS A 314 -18.78 -5.47 14.85
CA LYS A 314 -20.06 -6.18 14.67
C LYS A 314 -19.99 -7.61 15.24
N MET A 315 -18.86 -8.31 15.07
CA MET A 315 -18.60 -9.61 15.67
C MET A 315 -18.56 -9.54 17.20
N ASP A 316 -17.88 -8.55 17.78
CA ASP A 316 -17.84 -8.34 19.23
C ASP A 316 -19.23 -8.05 19.81
N VAL A 317 -20.03 -7.21 19.15
CA VAL A 317 -21.41 -6.92 19.56
C VAL A 317 -22.27 -8.18 19.50
N ALA A 318 -22.18 -8.95 18.42
CA ALA A 318 -22.93 -10.20 18.28
C ALA A 318 -22.53 -11.23 19.35
N ALA A 319 -21.23 -11.35 19.65
CA ALA A 319 -20.73 -12.22 20.71
C ALA A 319 -21.22 -11.77 22.10
N TYR A 320 -21.21 -10.47 22.38
CA TYR A 320 -21.75 -9.90 23.63
C TYR A 320 -23.26 -10.20 23.79
N GLN A 321 -24.01 -10.23 22.69
CA GLN A 321 -25.42 -10.61 22.67
C GLN A 321 -25.65 -12.14 22.73
N GLY A 322 -24.58 -12.95 22.75
CA GLY A 322 -24.65 -14.41 22.75
C GLY A 322 -25.02 -15.02 21.40
N ASN A 323 -24.95 -14.27 20.31
CA ASN A 323 -25.33 -14.70 18.96
C ASN A 323 -24.10 -15.20 18.17
N ILE A 324 -23.62 -16.40 18.50
CA ILE A 324 -22.42 -16.99 17.89
C ILE A 324 -22.60 -17.30 16.39
N ASP A 325 -23.82 -17.66 15.97
CA ASP A 325 -24.09 -17.91 14.55
C ASP A 325 -23.89 -16.64 13.72
N ARG A 326 -24.31 -15.48 14.24
CA ARG A 326 -24.06 -14.20 13.60
C ARG A 326 -22.58 -13.84 13.51
N VAL A 327 -21.79 -14.17 14.54
CA VAL A 327 -20.33 -14.02 14.49
C VAL A 327 -19.74 -14.90 13.38
N ARG A 328 -20.23 -16.13 13.21
CA ARG A 328 -19.76 -17.05 12.15
C ARG A 328 -20.10 -16.54 10.75
N GLU A 329 -21.30 -16.01 10.55
CA GLU A 329 -21.70 -15.37 9.28
C GLU A 329 -20.78 -14.20 8.93
N MET A 330 -20.51 -13.32 9.90
CA MET A 330 -19.63 -12.17 9.69
C MET A 330 -18.19 -12.58 9.40
N TYR A 331 -17.68 -13.60 10.10
CA TYR A 331 -16.35 -14.16 9.81
C TYR A 331 -16.27 -14.72 8.38
N GLN A 332 -17.30 -15.45 7.92
CA GLN A 332 -17.34 -15.97 6.56
C GLN A 332 -17.37 -14.83 5.53
N HIS A 333 -18.20 -13.82 5.74
CA HIS A 333 -18.24 -12.63 4.89
C HIS A 333 -16.87 -11.91 4.87
N ALA A 334 -16.22 -11.77 6.03
CA ALA A 334 -14.88 -11.20 6.11
C ALA A 334 -13.87 -11.97 5.23
N MET A 335 -13.86 -13.30 5.32
CA MET A 335 -12.93 -14.16 4.56
C MET A 335 -13.22 -14.21 3.05
N GLN A 336 -14.46 -13.96 2.64
CA GLN A 336 -14.88 -14.09 1.25
C GLN A 336 -14.85 -12.76 0.48
N ASP A 337 -15.32 -11.69 1.11
CA ASP A 337 -15.67 -10.46 0.39
C ASP A 337 -14.86 -9.24 0.82
N VAL A 338 -14.25 -9.26 2.01
CA VAL A 338 -13.60 -8.06 2.59
C VAL A 338 -12.09 -8.21 2.68
N ILE A 339 -11.59 -9.35 3.17
CA ILE A 339 -10.15 -9.57 3.29
C ILE A 339 -9.61 -10.11 1.98
N LEU A 340 -8.65 -9.39 1.42
CA LEU A 340 -7.99 -9.81 0.19
C LEU A 340 -7.24 -11.14 0.40
N VAL A 341 -7.37 -12.04 -0.57
CA VAL A 341 -6.81 -13.41 -0.51
C VAL A 341 -5.29 -13.41 -0.28
N HIS A 342 -4.60 -12.35 -0.71
CA HIS A 342 -3.15 -12.22 -0.56
C HIS A 342 -2.71 -11.64 0.80
N HIS A 343 -3.64 -11.18 1.65
CA HIS A 343 -3.36 -10.65 2.99
C HIS A 343 -3.36 -11.77 4.03
N LYS A 344 -2.36 -12.64 3.98
CA LYS A 344 -2.24 -13.79 4.91
C LYS A 344 -2.28 -13.35 6.38
N ARG A 345 -1.68 -12.21 6.71
CA ARG A 345 -1.70 -11.64 8.07
C ARG A 345 -3.11 -11.30 8.53
N ASP A 346 -3.93 -10.69 7.69
CA ASP A 346 -5.30 -10.30 8.05
C ASP A 346 -6.21 -11.52 8.20
N GLN A 347 -6.03 -12.53 7.34
CA GLN A 347 -6.72 -13.81 7.49
C GLN A 347 -6.38 -14.48 8.82
N MET A 348 -5.08 -14.52 9.19
CA MET A 348 -4.66 -15.06 10.49
C MET A 348 -5.30 -14.29 11.65
N PHE A 349 -5.27 -12.96 11.60
CA PHE A 349 -5.87 -12.11 12.62
C PHE A 349 -7.37 -12.41 12.79
N PHE A 350 -8.15 -12.41 11.71
CA PHE A 350 -9.57 -12.69 11.78
C PHE A 350 -9.90 -14.12 12.21
N THR A 351 -9.10 -15.11 11.82
CA THR A 351 -9.25 -16.48 12.34
C THR A 351 -9.05 -16.50 13.86
N LEU A 352 -8.07 -15.76 14.39
CA LEU A 352 -7.81 -15.67 15.84
C LEU A 352 -8.93 -14.90 16.58
N VAL A 353 -9.49 -13.84 15.97
CA VAL A 353 -10.67 -13.14 16.49
C VAL A 353 -11.87 -14.09 16.55
N ALA A 354 -12.18 -14.79 15.46
CA ALA A 354 -13.28 -15.75 15.42
C ALA A 354 -13.09 -16.91 16.42
N HIS A 355 -11.85 -17.31 16.67
CA HIS A 355 -11.51 -18.27 17.73
C HIS A 355 -11.80 -17.72 19.13
N THR A 356 -11.34 -16.51 19.42
CA THR A 356 -11.56 -15.84 20.70
C THR A 356 -13.05 -15.65 20.99
N LEU A 357 -13.85 -15.38 19.95
CA LEU A 357 -15.30 -15.23 20.02
C LEU A 357 -16.07 -16.56 19.89
N GLN A 358 -15.38 -17.72 19.94
CA GLN A 358 -15.97 -19.07 19.91
C GLN A 358 -16.76 -19.41 18.62
N ALA A 359 -16.63 -18.61 17.57
CA ALA A 359 -17.28 -18.84 16.28
C ALA A 359 -16.52 -19.87 15.42
N TYR A 360 -15.20 -19.99 15.65
CA TYR A 360 -14.32 -20.92 14.94
C TYR A 360 -13.28 -21.54 15.89
N VAL A 361 -13.46 -22.80 16.28
CA VAL A 361 -12.57 -23.46 17.24
C VAL A 361 -11.34 -24.01 16.52
N LEU A 362 -10.16 -23.63 17.03
CA LEU A 362 -8.86 -24.13 16.59
C LEU A 362 -8.40 -25.19 17.60
N GLU A 363 -7.70 -26.21 17.12
CA GLU A 363 -6.93 -27.09 18.00
C GLU A 363 -5.84 -26.28 18.71
N GLU A 364 -5.54 -26.66 19.97
CA GLU A 364 -4.62 -25.93 20.85
C GLU A 364 -3.24 -25.73 20.21
N THR A 365 -2.69 -26.77 19.59
CA THR A 365 -1.39 -26.72 18.89
C THR A 365 -1.42 -25.78 17.69
N VAL A 366 -2.53 -25.75 16.93
CA VAL A 366 -2.71 -24.88 15.77
C VAL A 366 -2.90 -23.43 16.21
N TYR A 367 -3.65 -23.20 17.29
CA TYR A 367 -3.87 -21.87 17.86
C TYR A 367 -2.57 -21.22 18.33
N VAL A 368 -1.76 -21.94 19.11
CA VAL A 368 -0.46 -21.44 19.57
C VAL A 368 0.48 -21.19 18.40
N ALA A 369 0.59 -22.13 17.45
CA ALA A 369 1.44 -21.96 16.28
C ALA A 369 1.06 -20.73 15.43
N LYS A 370 -0.25 -20.45 15.28
CA LYS A 370 -0.72 -19.24 14.59
C LYS A 370 -0.39 -17.95 15.34
N LEU A 371 -0.49 -17.95 16.67
CA LEU A 371 -0.08 -16.81 17.48
C LEU A 371 1.42 -16.54 17.40
N GLU A 372 2.24 -17.59 17.47
CA GLU A 372 3.69 -17.49 17.32
C GLU A 372 4.08 -16.98 15.92
N GLU A 373 3.48 -17.53 14.86
CA GLU A 373 3.67 -17.04 13.49
C GLU A 373 3.28 -15.56 13.37
N LEU A 374 2.18 -15.15 14.01
CA LEU A 374 1.74 -13.75 14.00
C LEU A 374 2.70 -12.84 14.77
N ILE A 375 3.21 -13.28 15.92
CA ILE A 375 4.20 -12.55 16.72
C ILE A 375 5.48 -12.35 15.91
N ASP A 376 6.01 -13.41 15.30
CA ASP A 376 7.23 -13.35 14.48
C ASP A 376 7.05 -12.39 13.31
N PHE A 377 5.92 -12.49 12.61
CA PHE A 377 5.59 -11.58 11.52
C PHE A 377 5.50 -10.13 12.02
N THR A 378 4.65 -9.84 12.99
CA THR A 378 4.39 -8.47 13.45
C THR A 378 5.62 -7.81 14.07
N LYS A 379 6.47 -8.59 14.74
CA LYS A 379 7.75 -8.13 15.28
C LYS A 379 8.75 -7.74 14.20
N ALA A 380 8.89 -8.55 13.14
CA ALA A 380 9.79 -8.26 12.02
C ALA A 380 9.38 -7.00 11.25
N HIS A 381 8.07 -6.74 11.19
CA HIS A 381 7.46 -5.72 10.33
C HIS A 381 7.02 -4.45 11.09
N MET A 382 7.20 -4.41 12.41
CA MET A 382 6.79 -3.32 13.32
C MET A 382 5.29 -3.01 13.30
N ASP A 383 4.46 -4.05 13.22
CA ASP A 383 3.01 -3.97 13.46
C ASP A 383 2.72 -4.11 14.96
N LEU A 384 2.89 -3.00 15.69
CA LEU A 384 2.85 -3.05 17.16
C LEU A 384 1.44 -3.28 17.69
N GLU A 385 0.41 -2.84 16.98
CA GLU A 385 -0.98 -3.10 17.35
C GLU A 385 -1.29 -4.60 17.35
N LEU A 386 -0.97 -5.27 16.25
CA LEU A 386 -1.28 -6.69 16.10
C LEU A 386 -0.35 -7.57 16.94
N LEU A 387 0.89 -7.14 17.15
CA LEU A 387 1.80 -7.78 18.10
C LEU A 387 1.25 -7.75 19.52
N MET A 388 0.69 -6.61 19.95
CA MET A 388 0.07 -6.47 21.26
C MET A 388 -1.14 -7.37 21.42
N PHE A 389 -2.00 -7.43 20.39
CA PHE A 389 -3.13 -8.37 20.35
C PHE A 389 -2.68 -9.82 20.50
N ALA A 390 -1.67 -10.25 19.75
CA ALA A 390 -1.17 -11.62 19.79
C ALA A 390 -0.57 -11.97 21.16
N TYR A 391 0.19 -11.05 21.77
CA TYR A 391 0.70 -11.23 23.13
C TYR A 391 -0.42 -11.33 24.17
N ASP A 392 -1.43 -10.47 24.11
CA ASP A 392 -2.53 -10.51 25.08
C ASP A 392 -3.26 -11.87 25.02
N LEU A 393 -3.51 -12.40 23.81
CA LEU A 393 -4.10 -13.73 23.63
C LEU A 393 -3.21 -14.86 24.16
N LEU A 394 -1.91 -14.83 23.87
CA LEU A 394 -0.96 -15.87 24.28
C LEU A 394 -0.73 -15.86 25.81
N ILE A 395 -0.70 -14.67 26.43
CA ILE A 395 -0.64 -14.50 27.89
C ILE A 395 -1.88 -15.13 28.55
N VAL A 396 -3.09 -14.85 28.03
CA VAL A 396 -4.33 -15.42 28.55
C VAL A 396 -4.29 -16.94 28.47
N TYR A 397 -3.89 -17.49 27.32
CA TYR A 397 -3.74 -18.92 27.12
C TYR A 397 -2.77 -19.56 28.11
N TYR A 398 -1.54 -19.08 28.23
CA TYR A 398 -0.56 -19.66 29.16
C TYR A 398 -1.00 -19.55 30.63
N ARG A 399 -1.73 -18.49 31.01
CA ARG A 399 -2.32 -18.39 32.36
C ARG A 399 -3.37 -19.46 32.60
N GLN A 400 -4.24 -19.72 31.62
CA GLN A 400 -5.29 -20.76 31.71
C GLN A 400 -4.67 -22.16 31.75
N SER A 401 -3.64 -22.41 30.94
CA SER A 401 -2.90 -23.67 30.89
C SER A 401 -1.87 -23.80 32.03
N ARG A 402 -1.83 -22.87 33.01
CA ARG A 402 -0.93 -22.87 34.18
C ARG A 402 0.57 -22.77 33.90
N HIS A 403 0.93 -22.25 32.72
CA HIS A 403 2.30 -21.96 32.31
C HIS A 403 2.72 -20.53 32.72
N TYR A 404 2.65 -20.24 34.02
CA TYR A 404 2.78 -18.86 34.55
C TYR A 404 4.11 -18.18 34.24
N LYS A 405 5.20 -18.94 34.13
CA LYS A 405 6.52 -18.40 33.78
C LYS A 405 6.52 -17.80 32.37
N GLN A 406 6.00 -18.52 31.39
CA GLN A 406 5.89 -18.04 30.01
C GLN A 406 4.94 -16.84 29.90
N ALA A 407 3.82 -16.87 30.62
CA ALA A 407 2.91 -15.74 30.70
C ALA A 407 3.56 -14.47 31.29
N LEU A 408 4.42 -14.63 32.30
CA LEU A 408 5.15 -13.51 32.90
C LEU A 408 6.19 -12.93 31.93
N GLU A 409 7.00 -13.78 31.28
CA GLU A 409 8.01 -13.36 30.30
C GLU A 409 7.36 -12.58 29.14
N LEU A 410 6.24 -13.07 28.60
CA LEU A 410 5.48 -12.35 27.57
C LEU A 410 4.88 -11.03 28.07
N SER A 411 4.39 -11.01 29.31
CA SER A 411 3.83 -9.78 29.90
C SER A 411 4.89 -8.69 30.05
N GLU A 412 6.14 -9.06 30.38
CA GLU A 412 7.27 -8.13 30.45
C GLU A 412 7.63 -7.57 29.06
N GLN A 413 7.65 -8.42 28.02
CA GLN A 413 7.87 -7.99 26.63
C GLN A 413 6.78 -7.04 26.14
N ALA A 414 5.51 -7.40 26.35
CA ALA A 414 4.35 -6.59 26.03
C ALA A 414 4.39 -5.23 26.76
N ARG A 415 4.83 -5.19 28.02
CA ARG A 415 5.00 -3.94 28.78
C ARG A 415 6.08 -3.05 28.17
N GLY A 416 7.18 -3.62 27.68
CA GLY A 416 8.24 -2.87 27.00
C GLY A 416 7.71 -2.11 25.78
N ILE A 417 6.92 -2.78 24.95
CA ILE A 417 6.29 -2.19 23.77
C ILE A 417 5.33 -1.06 24.16
N ARG A 418 4.42 -1.32 25.12
CA ARG A 418 3.44 -0.31 25.59
C ARG A 418 4.08 0.93 26.19
N SER A 419 5.25 0.79 26.84
CA SER A 419 5.88 1.88 27.58
C SER A 419 6.83 2.71 26.73
N PHE A 420 7.48 2.10 25.73
CA PHE A 420 8.58 2.73 25.00
C PHE A 420 8.46 2.64 23.47
N GLY A 421 7.46 1.96 22.92
CA GLY A 421 7.37 1.71 21.47
C GLY A 421 8.56 0.89 20.93
N GLN A 422 9.35 0.29 21.82
CA GLN A 422 10.57 -0.42 21.48
C GLN A 422 10.41 -1.92 21.73
N LEU A 423 10.78 -2.69 20.71
CA LEU A 423 11.13 -4.09 20.87
C LEU A 423 12.53 -4.11 21.48
N ASN A 424 12.67 -4.62 22.70
CA ASN A 424 14.01 -4.96 23.21
C ASN A 424 14.61 -5.97 22.23
N SER A 425 15.65 -5.53 21.51
CA SER A 425 16.48 -6.36 20.63
C SER A 425 17.36 -7.29 21.45
#